data_AF-A0A8J7I1W8-F1
#
_entry.id   AF-A0A8J7I1W8-F1
#
_cell.length_a   1.000
_cell.length_b   1.000
_cell.length_c   1.000
_cell.angle_alpha   90.00
_cell.angle_beta   90.00
_cell.angle_gamma   90.00
#
_symmetry.space_group_name_H-M   'P 1'
#
loop_
_entity.id
_entity.type
_entity.pdbx_description
1 polymer ?
#
loop_
_entity_poly.entity_id
_entity_poly.type
_entity_poly.pdbx_seq_one_letter_code
_entity_poly.pdbx_strand_id
1 'polypeptide(L)'
;MRYQFLSLRQFLVVAVTSCFLFFSAPAFAAERVLIKYSVLRESISLQELSTFAQTGKLSNKLLITITLARQDPDIIRQYLTTPVKINPVVLEKVLNSEIGVATLDRLSQVVHPPSQRGDRQALRSAFVASASQDRQITLLEIIQNYPTAEVEIEGDRLEDAYRQLRRLQDSLQDILSPQ
;
A
#
# COMPACT_ATOMS: atom_id res chain seq x y z
N MET A 1 3.12 -61.78 13.79
CA MET A 1 3.84 -60.50 13.55
C MET A 1 3.12 -59.71 12.45
N ARG A 2 2.09 -58.92 12.79
CA ARG A 2 1.16 -58.32 11.80
C ARG A 2 0.84 -56.84 12.08
N TYR A 3 1.71 -56.18 12.85
CA TYR A 3 1.55 -54.78 13.31
C TYR A 3 2.55 -53.79 12.69
N GLN A 4 3.51 -54.24 11.89
CA GLN A 4 4.51 -53.35 11.28
C GLN A 4 4.09 -52.71 9.95
N PHE A 5 3.07 -53.26 9.27
CA PHE A 5 2.58 -52.70 7.99
C PHE A 5 1.52 -51.61 8.16
N LEU A 6 0.88 -51.48 9.34
CA LEU A 6 -0.15 -50.46 9.57
C LEU A 6 0.44 -49.09 9.93
N SER A 7 1.58 -49.05 10.65
CA SER A 7 2.28 -47.82 11.03
C SER A 7 2.92 -47.11 9.84
N LEU A 8 3.33 -47.85 8.81
CA LEU A 8 3.99 -47.28 7.63
C LEU A 8 3.04 -46.46 6.75
N ARG A 9 1.75 -46.83 6.69
CA ARG A 9 0.72 -46.04 5.98
C ARG A 9 0.37 -44.76 6.72
N GLN A 10 0.40 -44.76 8.05
CA GLN A 10 0.11 -43.58 8.87
C GLN A 10 1.22 -42.52 8.77
N PHE A 11 2.49 -42.94 8.71
CA PHE A 11 3.61 -42.02 8.47
C PHE A 11 3.54 -41.32 7.10
N LEU A 12 3.08 -42.03 6.06
CA LEU A 12 2.91 -41.45 4.72
C LEU A 12 1.78 -40.40 4.67
N VAL A 13 0.71 -40.57 5.44
CA VAL A 13 -0.40 -39.60 5.49
C VAL A 13 0.00 -38.32 6.24
N VAL A 14 0.81 -38.43 7.30
CA VAL A 14 1.31 -37.27 8.06
C VAL A 14 2.38 -36.47 7.28
N ALA A 15 3.20 -37.15 6.46
CA ALA A 15 4.20 -36.47 5.63
C ALA A 15 3.56 -35.62 4.51
N VAL A 16 2.40 -36.04 3.97
CA VAL A 16 1.70 -35.32 2.89
C VAL A 16 0.91 -34.11 3.43
N THR A 17 0.36 -34.18 4.65
CA THR A 17 -0.33 -33.02 5.25
C THR A 17 0.62 -31.94 5.75
N SER A 18 1.84 -32.27 6.16
CA SER A 18 2.83 -31.28 6.62
C SER A 18 3.37 -30.38 5.49
N CYS A 19 3.29 -30.83 4.23
CA CYS A 19 3.81 -30.09 3.08
C CYS A 19 2.90 -28.93 2.61
N PHE A 20 1.65 -28.86 3.09
CA PHE A 20 0.70 -27.80 2.69
C PHE A 20 0.76 -26.54 3.57
N LEU A 21 1.54 -26.52 4.66
CA LEU A 21 1.60 -25.38 5.58
C LEU A 21 2.67 -24.33 5.26
N PHE A 22 3.41 -24.48 4.15
CA PHE A 22 4.45 -23.52 3.74
C PHE A 22 4.19 -22.84 2.39
N PHE A 23 2.94 -22.79 1.93
CA PHE A 23 2.54 -21.76 0.96
C PHE A 23 2.31 -20.44 1.70
N SER A 24 3.40 -19.81 2.17
CA SER A 24 3.39 -18.36 2.38
C SER A 24 3.23 -17.77 0.99
N ALA A 25 2.01 -17.34 0.63
CA ALA A 25 1.87 -16.44 -0.49
C ALA A 25 2.87 -15.29 -0.26
N PRO A 26 3.70 -14.93 -1.24
CA PRO A 26 4.54 -13.75 -1.08
C PRO A 26 3.60 -12.60 -0.72
N ALA A 27 3.84 -11.97 0.42
CA ALA A 27 3.22 -10.69 0.72
C ALA A 27 3.74 -9.74 -0.36
N PHE A 28 2.97 -9.57 -1.44
CA PHE A 28 3.31 -8.70 -2.56
C PHE A 28 3.29 -7.27 -2.04
N ALA A 29 4.42 -6.81 -1.52
CA ALA A 29 4.73 -5.42 -1.27
C ALA A 29 5.44 -4.86 -2.50
N ALA A 30 5.26 -3.57 -2.77
CA ALA A 30 5.92 -2.94 -3.92
C ALA A 30 7.44 -2.94 -3.72
N GLU A 31 8.20 -3.46 -4.67
CA GLU A 31 9.67 -3.44 -4.61
C GLU A 31 10.22 -2.17 -5.25
N ARG A 32 9.52 -1.66 -6.26
CA ARG A 32 9.89 -0.49 -7.05
C ARG A 32 8.76 0.52 -7.13
N VAL A 33 9.15 1.78 -7.19
CA VAL A 33 8.24 2.90 -7.36
C VAL A 33 8.61 3.65 -8.64
N LEU A 34 7.66 3.80 -9.55
CA LEU A 34 7.78 4.64 -10.73
C LEU A 34 7.17 5.99 -10.39
N ILE A 35 8.01 7.01 -10.24
CA ILE A 35 7.56 8.37 -9.98
C ILE A 35 7.45 9.09 -11.31
N LYS A 36 6.25 9.58 -11.61
CA LYS A 36 5.96 10.36 -12.80
C LYS A 36 5.69 11.80 -12.42
N TYR A 37 6.37 12.73 -13.10
CA TYR A 37 6.15 14.16 -12.98
C TYR A 37 5.99 14.73 -14.38
N SER A 38 4.74 14.91 -14.82
CA SER A 38 4.44 15.31 -16.20
C SER A 38 5.09 14.35 -17.21
N VAL A 39 6.08 14.82 -17.99
CA VAL A 39 6.80 14.02 -18.99
C VAL A 39 7.96 13.20 -18.42
N LEU A 40 8.40 13.51 -17.20
CA LEU A 40 9.47 12.78 -16.53
C LEU A 40 8.89 11.53 -15.87
N ARG A 41 9.58 10.40 -16.05
CA ARG A 41 9.22 9.14 -15.39
C ARG A 41 10.49 8.49 -14.89
N GLU A 42 10.57 8.27 -13.59
CA GLU A 42 11.78 7.78 -12.94
C GLU A 42 11.48 6.56 -12.07
N SER A 43 12.33 5.54 -12.13
CA SER A 43 12.15 4.31 -11.35
C SER A 43 13.14 4.21 -10.21
N ILE A 44 12.65 4.18 -8.97
CA ILE A 44 13.46 4.06 -7.74
C ILE A 44 13.05 2.82 -6.94
N SER A 45 13.86 2.40 -5.98
CA SER A 45 13.45 1.34 -5.06
C SER A 45 12.46 1.88 -4.02
N LEU A 46 11.59 1.01 -3.50
CA LEU A 46 10.73 1.36 -2.37
C LEU A 46 11.55 1.80 -1.15
N GLN A 47 12.70 1.16 -0.92
CA GLN A 47 13.62 1.50 0.17
C GLN A 47 14.15 2.94 0.05
N GLU A 48 14.46 3.38 -1.17
CA GLU A 48 14.93 4.74 -1.45
C GLU A 48 13.83 5.77 -1.15
N LEU A 49 12.59 5.51 -1.61
CA LEU A 49 11.44 6.34 -1.28
C LEU A 49 11.21 6.42 0.24
N SER A 50 11.23 5.27 0.90
CA SER A 50 11.02 5.16 2.35
C SER A 50 12.08 5.92 3.13
N THR A 51 13.36 5.78 2.75
CA THR A 51 14.49 6.49 3.36
C THR A 51 14.30 8.00 3.23
N PHE A 52 13.95 8.49 2.05
CA PHE A 52 13.66 9.89 1.83
C PHE A 52 12.48 10.38 2.67
N ALA A 53 11.34 9.67 2.61
CA ALA A 53 10.13 10.01 3.34
C ALA A 53 10.40 10.15 4.85
N GLN A 54 11.03 9.13 5.44
CA GLN A 54 11.26 9.04 6.88
C GLN A 54 12.39 9.95 7.36
N THR A 55 13.52 10.00 6.65
CA THR A 55 14.75 10.66 7.16
C THR A 55 15.07 11.99 6.49
N GLY A 56 14.43 12.30 5.36
CA GLY A 56 14.78 13.46 4.53
C GLY A 56 16.01 13.24 3.63
N LYS A 57 16.71 12.11 3.75
CA LYS A 57 17.88 11.82 2.92
C LYS A 57 17.47 11.47 1.49
N LEU A 58 17.86 12.32 0.55
CA LEU A 58 17.68 12.10 -0.87
C LEU A 58 18.85 11.30 -1.44
N SER A 59 18.55 10.30 -2.28
CA SER A 59 19.56 9.76 -3.20
C SER A 59 19.90 10.81 -4.25
N ASN A 60 21.04 10.67 -4.93
CA ASN A 60 21.37 11.52 -6.08
C ASN A 60 20.27 11.51 -7.15
N LYS A 61 19.64 10.34 -7.35
CA LYS A 61 18.61 10.11 -8.35
C LYS A 61 17.31 10.86 -8.01
N LEU A 62 16.86 10.73 -6.77
CA LEU A 62 15.69 11.46 -6.24
C LEU A 62 15.93 12.98 -6.20
N LEU A 63 17.13 13.41 -5.80
CA LEU A 63 17.49 14.84 -5.76
C LEU A 63 17.34 15.48 -7.15
N ILE A 64 17.91 14.85 -8.18
CA ILE A 64 17.78 15.33 -9.56
C ILE A 64 16.30 15.35 -9.98
N THR A 65 15.57 14.28 -9.70
CA THR A 65 14.15 14.14 -10.09
C THR A 65 13.28 15.23 -9.47
N ILE A 66 13.36 15.44 -8.15
CA ILE A 66 12.58 16.46 -7.43
C ILE A 66 12.97 17.87 -7.88
N THR A 67 14.26 18.12 -8.10
CA THR A 67 14.76 19.42 -8.58
C THR A 67 14.21 19.74 -9.97
N LEU A 68 14.26 18.78 -10.90
CA LEU A 68 13.71 18.95 -12.25
C LEU A 68 12.17 19.10 -12.22
N ALA A 69 11.50 18.39 -11.31
CA ALA A 69 10.07 18.50 -11.09
C ALA A 69 9.64 19.79 -10.36
N ARG A 70 10.61 20.60 -9.88
CA ARG A 70 10.39 21.83 -9.10
C ARG A 70 9.48 21.62 -7.89
N GLN A 71 9.61 20.47 -7.24
CA GLN A 71 8.84 20.14 -6.05
C GLN A 71 9.63 20.46 -4.79
N ASP A 72 8.90 20.80 -3.72
CA ASP A 72 9.47 20.95 -2.40
C ASP A 72 9.60 19.55 -1.74
N PRO A 73 10.82 19.08 -1.42
CA PRO A 73 11.02 17.78 -0.81
C PRO A 73 10.33 17.64 0.55
N ASP A 74 10.24 18.71 1.35
CA ASP A 74 9.62 18.63 2.68
C ASP A 74 8.09 18.49 2.57
N ILE A 75 7.48 19.13 1.57
CA ILE A 75 6.06 18.97 1.27
C ILE A 75 5.75 17.55 0.78
N ILE A 76 6.59 16.98 -0.10
CA ILE A 76 6.43 15.58 -0.52
C ILE A 76 6.51 14.65 0.68
N ARG A 77 7.50 14.84 1.56
CA ARG A 77 7.63 14.04 2.77
C ARG A 77 6.42 14.15 3.67
N GLN A 78 5.89 15.35 3.85
CA GLN A 78 4.66 15.57 4.61
C GLN A 78 3.50 14.74 4.03
N TYR A 79 3.26 14.79 2.72
CA TYR A 79 2.20 14.00 2.09
C TYR A 79 2.38 12.49 2.26
N LEU A 80 3.62 12.00 2.17
CA LEU A 80 3.94 10.58 2.31
C LEU A 80 3.80 10.07 3.74
N THR A 81 4.17 10.88 4.74
CA THR A 81 4.38 10.40 6.12
C THR A 81 3.35 10.88 7.13
N THR A 82 2.47 11.80 6.78
CA THR A 82 1.47 12.29 7.72
C THR A 82 0.44 11.19 8.02
N PRO A 83 0.33 10.74 9.29
CA PRO A 83 -0.58 9.67 9.64
C PRO A 83 -2.03 10.17 9.66
N VAL A 84 -2.92 9.29 9.20
CA VAL A 84 -4.35 9.49 9.18
C VAL A 84 -4.98 8.40 10.04
N LYS A 85 -5.77 8.79 11.04
CA LYS A 85 -6.38 7.82 11.97
C LYS A 85 -7.49 7.07 11.24
N ILE A 86 -7.44 5.74 11.33
CA ILE A 86 -8.39 4.85 10.69
C ILE A 86 -8.88 3.86 11.72
N ASN A 87 -10.20 3.69 11.82
CA ASN A 87 -10.75 2.61 12.61
C ASN A 87 -10.86 1.35 11.74
N PRO A 88 -10.03 0.31 11.95
CA PRO A 88 -10.02 -0.89 11.11
C PRO A 88 -11.36 -1.65 11.16
N VAL A 89 -12.12 -1.52 12.25
CA VAL A 89 -13.41 -2.22 12.43
C VAL A 89 -14.44 -1.75 11.39
N VAL A 90 -14.43 -0.46 11.05
CA VAL A 90 -15.38 0.12 10.10
C VAL A 90 -14.76 0.43 8.74
N LEU A 91 -13.43 0.28 8.60
CA LEU A 91 -12.70 0.59 7.36
C LEU A 91 -13.29 -0.14 6.17
N GLU A 92 -13.53 -1.44 6.25
CA GLU A 92 -14.10 -2.20 5.14
C GLU A 92 -15.47 -1.67 4.74
N LYS A 93 -16.34 -1.37 5.71
CA LYS A 93 -17.67 -0.81 5.45
C LYS A 93 -17.56 0.53 4.73
N VAL A 94 -16.64 1.40 5.14
CA VAL A 94 -16.43 2.69 4.50
C VAL A 94 -15.83 2.53 3.10
N LEU A 95 -14.83 1.69 2.90
CA LEU A 95 -14.25 1.44 1.57
C LEU A 95 -15.26 0.86 0.58
N ASN A 96 -16.31 0.17 1.06
CA ASN A 96 -17.42 -0.32 0.24
C ASN A 96 -18.54 0.70 0.01
N SER A 97 -18.57 1.80 0.74
CA SER A 97 -19.59 2.84 0.58
C SER A 97 -19.31 3.71 -0.65
N GLU A 98 -20.29 4.50 -1.10
CA GLU A 98 -20.13 5.41 -2.23
C GLU A 98 -18.95 6.39 -2.03
N ILE A 99 -18.78 6.92 -0.81
CA ILE A 99 -17.67 7.83 -0.50
C ILE A 99 -16.31 7.11 -0.52
N GLY A 100 -16.26 5.86 -0.06
CA GLY A 100 -15.06 5.02 -0.13
C GLY A 100 -14.69 4.69 -1.57
N VAL A 101 -15.65 4.29 -2.39
CA VAL A 101 -15.45 4.01 -3.83
C VAL A 101 -14.94 5.27 -4.54
N ALA A 102 -15.57 6.42 -4.33
CA ALA A 102 -15.13 7.68 -4.92
C ALA A 102 -13.73 8.11 -4.44
N THR A 103 -13.38 7.78 -3.19
CA THR A 103 -12.04 8.04 -2.63
C THR A 103 -10.99 7.15 -3.29
N LEU A 104 -11.27 5.84 -3.40
CA LEU A 104 -10.38 4.89 -4.08
C LEU A 104 -10.20 5.24 -5.56
N ASP A 105 -11.27 5.65 -6.26
CA ASP A 105 -11.21 6.06 -7.66
C ASP A 105 -10.40 7.34 -7.88
N ARG A 106 -10.39 8.26 -6.91
CA ARG A 106 -9.53 9.45 -6.97
C ARG A 106 -8.08 9.11 -6.64
N LEU A 107 -7.86 8.22 -5.68
CA LEU A 107 -6.52 7.74 -5.34
C LEU A 107 -5.89 6.92 -6.48
N SER A 108 -6.67 6.15 -7.23
CA SER A 108 -6.16 5.37 -8.36
C SER A 108 -5.65 6.24 -9.50
N GLN A 109 -6.03 7.53 -9.55
CA GLN A 109 -5.46 8.46 -10.52
C GLN A 109 -4.08 8.97 -10.12
N VAL A 110 -3.63 8.66 -8.89
CA VAL A 110 -2.35 9.11 -8.34
C VAL A 110 -1.46 7.93 -8.02
N VAL A 111 -1.98 6.85 -7.45
CA VAL A 111 -1.23 5.65 -7.08
C VAL A 111 -1.89 4.45 -7.75
N HIS A 112 -1.19 3.84 -8.71
CA HIS A 112 -1.71 2.75 -9.52
C HIS A 112 -0.60 1.81 -9.99
N PRO A 113 -0.89 0.56 -10.38
CA PRO A 113 0.09 -0.25 -11.10
C PRO A 113 0.45 0.39 -12.45
N PRO A 114 1.64 0.11 -12.99
CA PRO A 114 2.02 0.56 -14.34
C PRO A 114 1.05 0.10 -15.45
N SER A 115 0.33 -1.00 -15.21
CA SER A 115 -0.66 -1.54 -16.15
C SER A 115 -2.01 -0.81 -16.14
N GLN A 116 -2.29 0.00 -15.10
CA GLN A 116 -3.57 0.66 -14.83
C GLN A 116 -4.77 -0.31 -14.73
N ARG A 117 -4.51 -1.60 -14.49
CA ARG A 117 -5.53 -2.63 -14.35
C ARG A 117 -5.66 -3.04 -12.90
N GLY A 118 -6.89 -3.02 -12.39
CA GLY A 118 -7.20 -3.52 -11.05
C GLY A 118 -6.96 -2.52 -9.92
N ASP A 119 -6.74 -1.25 -10.24
CA ASP A 119 -6.26 -0.21 -9.33
C ASP A 119 -7.13 -0.04 -8.08
N ARG A 120 -8.47 -0.07 -8.24
CA ARG A 120 -9.40 0.06 -7.11
C ARG A 120 -9.26 -1.10 -6.12
N GLN A 121 -9.25 -2.34 -6.62
CA GLN A 121 -9.15 -3.52 -5.74
C GLN A 121 -7.76 -3.60 -5.11
N ALA A 122 -6.72 -3.26 -5.87
CA ALA A 122 -5.36 -3.22 -5.38
C ALA A 122 -5.19 -2.17 -4.26
N LEU A 123 -5.69 -0.95 -4.47
CA LEU A 123 -5.72 0.09 -3.44
C LEU A 123 -6.50 -0.35 -2.21
N ARG A 124 -7.68 -0.95 -2.39
CA ARG A 124 -8.45 -1.44 -1.25
C ARG A 124 -7.64 -2.44 -0.40
N SER A 125 -6.99 -3.40 -1.04
CA SER A 125 -6.12 -4.36 -0.36
C SER A 125 -4.97 -3.65 0.37
N ALA A 126 -4.33 -2.67 -0.28
CA ALA A 126 -3.26 -1.87 0.30
C ALA A 126 -3.72 -1.07 1.53
N PHE A 127 -4.93 -0.51 1.50
CA PHE A 127 -5.54 0.19 2.63
C PHE A 127 -5.76 -0.73 3.82
N VAL A 128 -6.34 -1.91 3.59
CA VAL A 128 -6.61 -2.90 4.65
C VAL A 128 -5.29 -3.39 5.24
N ALA A 129 -4.29 -3.69 4.40
CA ALA A 129 -2.96 -4.10 4.85
C ALA A 129 -2.29 -3.00 5.70
N SER A 130 -2.37 -1.74 5.27
CA SER A 130 -1.76 -0.60 5.97
C SER A 130 -2.43 -0.34 7.33
N ALA A 131 -3.76 -0.43 7.41
CA ALA A 131 -4.49 -0.16 8.65
C ALA A 131 -4.36 -1.25 9.71
N SER A 132 -3.82 -2.42 9.35
CA SER A 132 -3.77 -3.60 10.22
C SER A 132 -2.73 -3.50 11.35
N GLN A 133 -1.79 -2.56 11.28
CA GLN A 133 -0.66 -2.49 12.21
C GLN A 133 -0.96 -1.66 13.46
N ASP A 134 -1.37 -0.40 13.30
CA ASP A 134 -1.40 0.56 14.41
C ASP A 134 -2.61 1.53 14.38
N ARG A 135 -3.66 1.23 13.61
CA ARG A 135 -4.89 2.05 13.47
C ARG A 135 -4.65 3.45 12.91
N GLN A 136 -3.55 3.63 12.21
CA GLN A 136 -3.27 4.78 11.38
C GLN A 136 -2.77 4.29 10.03
N ILE A 137 -2.88 5.14 9.01
CA ILE A 137 -2.30 4.87 7.71
C ILE A 137 -1.64 6.14 7.19
N THR A 138 -0.56 5.95 6.45
CA THR A 138 0.14 6.96 5.68
C THR A 138 0.06 6.61 4.20
N LEU A 139 0.29 7.60 3.34
CA LEU A 139 0.36 7.34 1.90
C LEU A 139 1.57 6.45 1.57
N LEU A 140 2.67 6.60 2.31
CA LEU A 140 3.84 5.72 2.20
C LEU A 140 3.48 4.25 2.46
N GLU A 141 2.72 3.94 3.52
CA GLU A 141 2.31 2.57 3.81
C GLU A 141 1.39 1.99 2.73
N ILE A 142 0.49 2.81 2.16
CA ILE A 142 -0.35 2.38 1.03
C ILE A 142 0.51 2.00 -0.17
N ILE A 143 1.55 2.78 -0.47
CA ILE A 143 2.51 2.50 -1.54
C ILE A 143 3.31 1.23 -1.22
N GLN A 144 3.78 1.06 0.02
CA GLN A 144 4.54 -0.10 0.47
C GLN A 144 3.72 -1.39 0.37
N ASN A 145 2.45 -1.33 0.79
CA ASN A 145 1.54 -2.47 0.82
C ASN A 145 0.74 -2.65 -0.48
N TYR A 146 1.11 -1.96 -1.55
CA TYR A 146 0.44 -2.09 -2.83
C TYR A 146 0.68 -3.50 -3.41
N PRO A 147 -0.37 -4.25 -3.83
CA PRO A 147 -0.25 -5.68 -4.15
C PRO A 147 0.31 -5.94 -5.55
N THR A 148 1.37 -5.23 -5.94
CA THR A 148 2.11 -5.39 -7.21
C THR A 148 3.59 -5.17 -6.98
N ALA A 149 4.45 -5.82 -7.76
CA ALA A 149 5.91 -5.65 -7.64
C ALA A 149 6.36 -4.19 -7.94
N GLU A 150 5.62 -3.51 -8.80
CA GLU A 150 5.85 -2.10 -9.13
C GLU A 150 4.57 -1.30 -8.92
N VAL A 151 4.72 -0.08 -8.39
CA VAL A 151 3.65 0.91 -8.25
C VAL A 151 4.08 2.21 -8.89
N GLU A 152 3.20 2.83 -9.65
CA GLU A 152 3.38 4.14 -10.26
C GLU A 152 2.68 5.21 -9.41
N ILE A 153 3.34 6.36 -9.28
CA ILE A 153 2.86 7.51 -8.56
C ILE A 153 2.93 8.75 -9.45
N GLU A 154 1.81 9.43 -9.65
CA GLU A 154 1.74 10.76 -10.25
C GLU A 154 2.17 11.80 -9.20
N GLY A 155 3.47 12.11 -9.17
CA GLY A 155 4.08 12.93 -8.13
C GLY A 155 3.57 14.37 -8.10
N ASP A 156 3.16 14.92 -9.24
CA ASP A 156 2.52 16.24 -9.35
C ASP A 156 1.12 16.28 -8.71
N ARG A 157 0.52 15.10 -8.46
CA ARG A 157 -0.80 14.95 -7.86
C ARG A 157 -0.76 14.34 -6.46
N LEU A 158 0.42 14.27 -5.84
CA LEU A 158 0.57 13.65 -4.52
C LEU A 158 -0.25 14.36 -3.43
N GLU A 159 -0.42 15.68 -3.56
CA GLU A 159 -1.31 16.46 -2.70
C GLU A 159 -2.77 15.98 -2.79
N ASP A 160 -3.26 15.63 -3.99
CA ASP A 160 -4.62 15.12 -4.18
C ASP A 160 -4.84 13.83 -3.41
N ALA A 161 -3.87 12.90 -3.48
CA ALA A 161 -3.92 11.64 -2.75
C ALA A 161 -3.95 11.88 -1.23
N TYR A 162 -3.08 12.76 -0.73
CA TYR A 162 -3.06 13.14 0.67
C TYR A 162 -4.39 13.78 1.13
N ARG A 163 -4.98 14.67 0.32
CA ARG A 163 -6.30 15.24 0.60
C ARG A 163 -7.42 14.21 0.61
N GLN A 164 -7.40 13.25 -0.31
CA GLN A 164 -8.37 12.14 -0.31
C GLN A 164 -8.27 11.30 0.96
N LEU A 165 -7.04 11.02 1.41
CA LEU A 165 -6.81 10.25 2.63
C LEU A 165 -7.40 10.95 3.87
N ARG A 166 -7.20 12.26 3.99
CA ARG A 166 -7.81 13.06 5.08
C ARG A 166 -9.33 13.07 5.05
N ARG A 167 -9.93 13.26 3.87
CA ARG A 167 -11.40 13.23 3.73
C ARG A 167 -12.00 11.88 4.15
N LEU A 168 -11.28 10.79 3.89
CA LEU A 168 -11.71 9.47 4.35
C LEU A 168 -11.73 9.37 5.87
N GLN A 169 -10.74 9.93 6.56
CA GLN A 169 -10.72 10.01 8.02
C GLN A 169 -11.88 10.85 8.56
N ASP A 170 -12.17 11.99 7.95
CA ASP A 170 -13.31 12.82 8.36
C ASP A 170 -14.62 12.03 8.23
N SER A 171 -14.80 11.34 7.09
CA SER A 171 -15.96 10.47 6.85
C SER A 171 -16.07 9.32 7.86
N LEU A 172 -14.94 8.75 8.29
CA LEU A 172 -14.90 7.71 9.31
C LEU A 172 -15.31 8.24 10.69
N GLN A 173 -14.88 9.47 11.03
CA GLN A 173 -15.25 10.10 12.30
C GLN A 173 -16.74 10.39 12.37
N ASP A 174 -17.33 10.92 11.30
CA ASP A 174 -18.77 11.21 11.22
C ASP A 174 -19.62 9.95 11.42
N ILE A 175 -19.21 8.80 10.88
CA ILE A 175 -19.93 7.53 11.04
C ILE A 175 -19.83 6.98 12.48
N LEU A 176 -18.69 7.20 13.14
CA LEU A 176 -18.44 6.74 14.51
C LEU A 176 -19.04 7.66 15.57
N SER A 177 -19.31 8.92 15.22
CA SER A 177 -19.89 9.93 16.10
C SER A 177 -20.94 10.76 15.33
N PRO A 178 -22.07 10.13 14.93
CA PRO A 178 -23.13 10.85 14.23
C PRO A 178 -23.70 11.94 15.15
N GLN A 179 -23.72 13.18 14.67
CA GLN A 179 -24.35 14.32 15.36
C GLN A 179 -25.88 14.23 15.30
#